data_AF-A0A256XDL1-F1
#
_entry.id   AF-A0A256XDL1-F1
#
_cell.length_a   1.000
_cell.length_b   1.000
_cell.length_c   1.000
_cell.angle_alpha   90.00
_cell.angle_beta   90.00
_cell.angle_gamma   90.00
#
_symmetry.space_group_name_H-M   'P 1'
#
loop_
_entity.id
_entity.type
_entity.pdbx_description
1 polymer ?
#
loop_
_entity_poly.entity_id
_entity_poly.type
_entity_poly.pdbx_seq_one_letter_code
_entity_poly.pdbx_strand_id
1 'polypeptide(L)'
;MRESTDVKISQLTPESRNVNLVVKVLERSEAREFYSQRSRRHLRVCNITVGDESGIIKMTLWNEQVNDFHVGDIVKITNAYTVLFKGHMKLQIGKNGNYKTISREITKVNLSNDMSEATYQE
;
A
#
# COMPACT_ATOMS: atom_id res chain seq x y z
N MET A 1 -14.80 18.08 14.20
CA MET A 1 -14.70 16.84 13.40
C MET A 1 -13.52 17.03 12.47
N ARG A 2 -12.42 16.28 12.60
CA ARG A 2 -11.29 16.42 11.67
C ARG A 2 -11.67 15.63 10.42
N GLU A 3 -11.94 16.32 9.32
CA GLU A 3 -12.00 15.70 8.00
C GLU A 3 -10.66 14.98 7.79
N SER A 4 -10.72 13.67 7.63
CA SER A 4 -9.56 12.87 7.27
C SER A 4 -9.24 13.15 5.81
N THR A 5 -8.41 14.17 5.56
CA THR A 5 -7.93 14.50 4.22
C THR A 5 -7.16 13.30 3.66
N ASP A 6 -7.61 12.82 2.50
CA ASP A 6 -6.91 11.78 1.75
C ASP A 6 -5.62 12.38 1.16
N VAL A 7 -4.48 11.80 1.52
CA VAL A 7 -3.14 12.19 1.09
C VAL A 7 -2.83 11.52 -0.25
N LYS A 8 -2.10 12.22 -1.12
CA LYS A 8 -1.63 11.70 -2.41
C LYS A 8 -0.35 10.89 -2.26
N ILE A 9 -0.15 9.90 -3.14
CA ILE A 9 1.06 9.07 -3.12
C ILE A 9 2.33 9.90 -3.24
N SER A 10 2.34 10.94 -4.08
CA SER A 10 3.50 11.83 -4.25
C SER A 10 3.89 12.61 -3.00
N GLN A 11 2.99 12.73 -2.03
CA GLN A 11 3.22 13.43 -0.77
C GLN A 11 3.71 12.49 0.34
N LEU A 12 3.79 11.19 0.08
CA LEU A 12 4.31 10.22 1.03
C LEU A 12 5.81 10.43 1.23
N THR A 13 6.21 10.44 2.49
CA THR A 13 7.60 10.49 2.93
C THR A 13 7.94 9.19 3.66
N PRO A 14 9.22 8.81 3.82
CA PRO A 14 9.60 7.62 4.59
C PRO A 14 9.03 7.56 6.00
N GLU A 15 8.79 8.71 6.63
CA GLU A 15 8.29 8.86 8.00
C GLU A 15 6.77 8.99 8.08
N SER A 16 6.06 8.92 6.95
CA SER A 16 4.61 9.09 6.89
C SER A 16 3.89 7.99 7.67
N ARG A 17 3.10 8.39 8.66
CA ARG A 17 2.31 7.50 9.53
C ARG A 17 0.89 8.02 9.66
N ASN A 18 -0.05 7.09 9.84
CA ASN A 18 -1.48 7.41 9.97
C ASN A 18 -2.03 8.23 8.81
N VAL A 19 -1.64 7.85 7.59
CA VAL A 19 -2.10 8.48 6.35
C VAL A 19 -3.32 7.74 5.79
N ASN A 20 -4.25 8.50 5.25
CA ASN A 20 -5.41 7.97 4.54
C ASN A 20 -5.20 8.24 3.06
N LEU A 21 -5.45 7.28 2.19
CA LEU A 21 -5.23 7.42 0.76
C LEU A 21 -6.22 6.57 -0.02
N VAL A 22 -6.49 6.99 -1.26
CA VAL A 22 -7.32 6.24 -2.19
C VAL A 22 -6.46 5.86 -3.37
N VAL A 23 -6.31 4.55 -3.60
CA VAL A 23 -5.37 4.02 -4.59
C VAL A 23 -6.04 2.97 -5.47
N LYS A 24 -5.56 2.86 -6.70
CA LYS A 24 -5.92 1.81 -7.63
C LYS A 24 -4.85 0.73 -7.63
N VAL A 25 -5.24 -0.53 -7.57
CA VAL A 25 -4.33 -1.67 -7.71
C VAL A 25 -3.98 -1.83 -9.18
N LEU A 26 -2.69 -1.70 -9.50
CA LEU A 26 -2.17 -1.82 -10.86
C LEU A 26 -1.67 -3.22 -11.15
N GLU A 27 -0.90 -3.76 -10.20
CA GLU A 27 -0.25 -5.05 -10.35
C GLU A 27 -0.28 -5.81 -9.04
N ARG A 28 -0.32 -7.13 -9.14
CA ARG A 28 -0.27 -8.05 -8.00
C ARG A 28 0.76 -9.13 -8.27
N SER A 29 1.75 -9.23 -7.40
CA SER A 29 2.73 -10.31 -7.42
C SER A 29 2.15 -11.62 -6.89
N GLU A 30 2.86 -12.73 -7.08
CA GLU A 30 2.48 -14.01 -6.50
C GLU A 30 2.47 -13.95 -4.97
N ALA A 31 1.38 -14.45 -4.38
CA ALA A 31 1.28 -14.61 -2.95
C ALA A 31 2.24 -15.71 -2.48
N ARG A 32 3.05 -15.40 -1.49
CA ARG A 32 3.97 -16.34 -0.86
C ARG A 32 3.43 -16.75 0.49
N GLU A 33 3.45 -18.05 0.75
CA GLU A 33 3.09 -18.60 2.05
C GLU A 33 4.34 -19.12 2.74
N PHE A 34 4.51 -18.79 4.01
CA PHE A 34 5.62 -19.30 4.80
C PHE A 34 5.20 -19.55 6.24
N TYR A 35 5.82 -20.54 6.85
CA TYR A 35 5.61 -20.81 8.26
C TYR A 35 6.45 -19.86 9.11
N SER A 36 5.79 -19.01 9.89
CA SER A 36 6.47 -18.11 10.81
C SER A 36 6.71 -18.81 12.13
N GLN A 37 7.98 -19.06 12.46
CA GLN A 37 8.37 -19.64 13.74
C GLN A 37 7.97 -18.76 14.93
N ARG A 38 7.95 -17.44 14.75
CA ARG A 38 7.58 -16.47 15.80
C ARG A 38 6.09 -16.57 16.17
N SER A 39 5.22 -16.63 15.17
CA SER A 39 3.76 -16.69 15.39
C SER A 39 3.21 -18.12 15.43
N ARG A 40 4.06 -19.13 15.19
CA ARG A 40 3.70 -20.56 15.07
C ARG A 40 2.51 -20.80 14.14
N ARG A 41 2.44 -20.03 13.05
CA ARG A 41 1.33 -20.03 12.08
C ARG A 41 1.86 -19.84 10.67
N HIS A 42 1.11 -20.33 9.69
CA HIS A 42 1.32 -19.99 8.29
C HIS A 42 0.91 -18.54 8.07
N LEU A 43 1.82 -17.74 7.51
CA LEU A 43 1.57 -16.37 7.10
C LEU A 43 1.59 -16.31 5.59
N ARG A 44 0.69 -15.49 5.03
CA ARG A 44 0.68 -15.16 3.62
C ARG A 44 1.17 -13.74 3.42
N VAL A 45 2.02 -13.52 2.44
CA VAL A 45 2.50 -12.20 2.06
C VAL A 45 2.38 -12.02 0.55
N CYS A 46 1.90 -10.87 0.12
CA CYS A 46 1.79 -10.51 -1.29
C CYS A 46 2.25 -9.08 -1.48
N ASN A 47 3.06 -8.84 -2.51
CA ASN A 47 3.40 -7.47 -2.90
C ASN A 47 2.46 -7.05 -4.03
N ILE A 48 1.97 -5.82 -3.96
CA ILE A 48 1.15 -5.21 -4.99
C ILE A 48 1.70 -3.84 -5.33
N THR A 49 1.49 -3.40 -6.56
CA THR A 49 1.76 -2.02 -6.98
C THR A 49 0.45 -1.27 -6.99
N VAL A 50 0.36 -0.21 -6.20
CA VAL A 50 -0.82 0.66 -6.14
C VAL A 50 -0.47 2.05 -6.61
N GLY A 51 -1.44 2.76 -7.16
CA GLY A 51 -1.21 4.10 -7.72
C GLY A 51 -2.43 4.98 -7.73
N ASP A 52 -2.19 6.28 -7.79
CA ASP A 52 -3.18 7.34 -7.95
C ASP A 52 -2.71 8.30 -9.07
N GLU A 53 -3.42 9.39 -9.28
CA GLU A 53 -3.04 10.37 -10.30
C GLU A 53 -1.69 11.07 -10.03
N SER A 54 -1.14 10.93 -8.81
CA SER A 54 0.09 11.59 -8.37
C SER A 54 1.32 10.70 -8.48
N GLY A 55 1.17 9.38 -8.35
CA GLY A 55 2.27 8.43 -8.45
C GLY A 55 1.87 6.98 -8.20
N ILE A 56 2.88 6.11 -8.12
CA ILE A 56 2.76 4.71 -7.74
C ILE A 56 3.66 4.39 -6.55
N ILE A 57 3.26 3.39 -5.77
CA ILE A 57 4.05 2.86 -4.66
C ILE A 57 3.80 1.36 -4.48
N LYS A 58 4.84 0.64 -4.08
CA LYS A 58 4.74 -0.77 -3.72
C LYS A 58 4.17 -0.93 -2.32
N MET A 59 3.18 -1.80 -2.19
CA MET A 59 2.50 -2.10 -0.94
C MET A 59 2.62 -3.59 -0.62
N THR A 60 2.81 -3.91 0.66
CA THR A 60 2.87 -5.30 1.13
C THR A 60 1.59 -5.65 1.90
N LEU A 61 0.88 -6.66 1.41
CA LEU A 61 -0.33 -7.23 2.00
C LEU A 61 0.00 -8.47 2.82
N TRP A 62 -0.73 -8.68 3.90
CA TRP A 62 -0.56 -9.80 4.83
C TRP A 62 -1.86 -10.58 5.04
N ASN A 63 -1.73 -11.91 5.11
CA ASN A 63 -2.79 -12.84 5.47
C ASN A 63 -4.08 -12.64 4.64
N GLU A 64 -5.19 -12.27 5.29
CA GLU A 64 -6.51 -12.09 4.66
C GLU A 64 -6.52 -10.96 3.63
N GLN A 65 -5.72 -9.91 3.84
CA GLN A 65 -5.58 -8.79 2.91
C GLN A 65 -5.18 -9.27 1.50
N VAL A 66 -4.42 -10.36 1.41
CA VAL A 66 -3.98 -10.91 0.12
C VAL A 66 -5.17 -11.33 -0.74
N ASN A 67 -6.30 -11.72 -0.15
CA ASN A 67 -7.47 -12.18 -0.90
C ASN A 67 -8.41 -11.05 -1.29
N ASP A 68 -8.37 -9.91 -0.58
CA ASP A 68 -9.34 -8.82 -0.78
C ASP A 68 -8.92 -7.81 -1.86
N PHE A 69 -7.67 -7.85 -2.30
CA PHE A 69 -7.13 -6.91 -3.28
C PHE A 69 -6.97 -7.57 -4.66
N HIS A 70 -7.68 -7.05 -5.66
CA HIS A 70 -7.58 -7.51 -7.05
C HIS A 70 -7.03 -6.41 -7.95
N VAL A 71 -6.38 -6.81 -9.04
CA VAL A 71 -5.89 -5.87 -10.05
C VAL A 71 -7.08 -5.13 -10.67
N GLY A 72 -6.99 -3.80 -10.70
CA GLY A 72 -8.05 -2.91 -11.17
C GLY A 72 -8.93 -2.33 -10.06
N ASP A 73 -8.94 -2.92 -8.86
CA ASP A 73 -9.73 -2.43 -7.74
C ASP A 73 -9.25 -1.07 -7.25
N ILE A 74 -10.20 -0.26 -6.78
CA ILE A 74 -9.90 1.03 -6.14
C ILE A 74 -10.22 0.89 -4.66
N VAL A 75 -9.20 1.07 -3.84
CA VAL A 75 -9.25 0.80 -2.41
C VAL A 75 -8.94 2.08 -1.65
N LYS A 76 -9.83 2.45 -0.73
CA LYS A 76 -9.57 3.46 0.29
C LYS A 76 -8.86 2.80 1.46
N ILE A 77 -7.63 3.23 1.73
CA ILE A 77 -6.83 2.76 2.85
C ILE A 77 -6.84 3.86 3.91
N THR A 78 -7.07 3.49 5.16
CA THR A 78 -7.02 4.41 6.30
C THR A 78 -5.97 3.97 7.31
N ASN A 79 -5.31 4.95 7.92
CA ASN A 79 -4.23 4.75 8.90
C ASN A 79 -3.13 3.80 8.37
N ALA A 80 -2.72 4.06 7.13
CA ALA A 80 -1.54 3.45 6.53
C ALA A 80 -0.26 4.13 7.03
N TYR A 81 0.86 3.47 6.80
CA TYR A 81 2.17 4.03 7.06
C TYR A 81 3.17 3.56 6.01
N THR A 82 4.21 4.35 5.83
CA THR A 82 5.35 4.01 4.98
C THR A 82 6.46 3.38 5.82
N VAL A 83 7.19 2.46 5.22
CA VAL A 83 8.36 1.84 5.82
C VAL A 83 9.49 1.82 4.80
N LEU A 84 10.71 2.09 5.23
CA LEU A 84 11.90 1.86 4.43
C LEU A 84 12.31 0.40 4.57
N PHE A 85 12.37 -0.29 3.43
CA PHE A 85 12.87 -1.65 3.36
C PHE A 85 13.96 -1.74 2.31
N LYS A 86 15.21 -1.97 2.76
CA LYS A 86 16.41 -1.98 1.91
C LYS A 86 16.58 -0.69 1.09
N GLY A 87 16.33 0.47 1.71
CA GLY A 87 16.43 1.78 1.05
C GLY A 87 15.21 2.20 0.22
N HIS A 88 14.23 1.30 0.02
CA HIS A 88 13.03 1.56 -0.76
C HIS A 88 11.82 1.83 0.13
N MET A 89 11.03 2.85 -0.22
CA MET A 89 9.77 3.11 0.47
C MET A 89 8.71 2.07 0.10
N LYS A 90 8.01 1.56 1.11
CA LYS A 90 6.87 0.65 0.94
C LYS A 90 5.70 1.11 1.77
N LEU A 91 4.50 0.94 1.23
CA LEU A 91 3.27 1.20 1.95
C LEU A 91 2.81 -0.06 2.71
N GLN A 92 2.37 0.11 3.94
CA GLN A 92 1.78 -0.95 4.77
C GLN A 92 0.56 -0.43 5.54
N ILE A 93 -0.35 -1.35 5.88
CA ILE A 93 -1.52 -1.05 6.70
C ILE A 93 -1.16 -1.32 8.16
N GLY A 94 -1.37 -0.32 9.03
CA GLY A 94 -1.12 -0.43 10.46
C GLY A 94 -2.04 -1.44 11.15
N LYS A 95 -1.71 -1.78 12.41
CA LYS A 95 -2.58 -2.62 13.27
C LYS A 95 -4.00 -2.06 13.40
N ASN A 96 -4.13 -0.74 13.42
CA ASN A 96 -5.41 -0.03 13.47
C ASN A 96 -5.78 0.55 12.10
N GLY A 97 -5.16 0.06 11.03
CA GLY A 97 -5.45 0.46 9.67
C GLY A 97 -6.64 -0.32 9.11
N ASN A 98 -7.37 0.30 8.20
CA ASN A 98 -8.49 -0.33 7.53
C ASN A 98 -8.36 -0.13 6.01
N TYR A 99 -9.01 -0.98 5.25
CA TYR A 99 -9.10 -0.84 3.79
C TYR A 99 -10.52 -1.16 3.35
N LYS A 100 -11.00 -0.42 2.36
CA LYS A 100 -12.33 -0.62 1.79
C LYS A 100 -12.27 -0.42 0.29
N THR A 101 -12.66 -1.44 -0.46
CA THR A 101 -12.88 -1.31 -1.91
C THR A 101 -14.05 -0.36 -2.13
N ILE A 102 -13.84 0.64 -2.97
CA ILE A 102 -14.84 1.65 -3.30
C ILE A 102 -15.04 1.68 -4.82
N SER A 103 -16.27 1.93 -5.24
CA SER A 103 -16.63 2.10 -6.65
C SER A 103 -16.35 3.53 -7.14
N ARG A 104 -15.15 4.05 -6.85
CA ARG A 104 -14.70 5.35 -7.36
C ARG A 104 -14.04 5.15 -8.72
N GLU A 105 -14.05 6.16 -9.59
CA GLU A 105 -13.34 6.09 -10.87
C GLU A 105 -11.98 6.80 -10.76
N ILE A 106 -10.90 6.03 -10.75
CA ILE A 106 -9.53 6.54 -11.00
C ILE A 106 -9.19 6.18 -12.44
N THR A 107 -9.38 7.16 -13.32
CA THR A 107 -9.17 7.01 -14.77
C THR A 107 -7.71 7.12 -15.16
N LYS A 108 -6.89 7.85 -14.39
CA LYS A 108 -5.48 8.08 -14.69
C LYS A 108 -4.63 7.81 -13.45
N VAL A 109 -3.62 6.96 -13.62
CA VAL A 109 -2.60 6.69 -12.61
C VAL A 109 -1.25 7.11 -13.18
N ASN A 110 -0.46 7.83 -12.37
CA ASN A 110 0.86 8.31 -12.81
C ASN A 110 1.93 7.24 -12.58
N LEU A 111 2.14 6.39 -13.59
CA LEU A 111 3.17 5.34 -13.57
C LEU A 111 4.62 5.87 -13.61
N SER A 112 4.82 7.13 -14.04
CA SER A 112 6.16 7.71 -14.14
C SER A 112 6.75 8.16 -12.80
N ASN A 113 5.92 8.28 -11.76
CA ASN A 113 6.35 8.73 -10.44
C ASN A 113 6.28 7.56 -9.43
N ASP A 114 7.30 6.68 -9.45
CA ASP A 114 7.41 5.56 -8.52
C ASP A 114 8.11 5.96 -7.22
N MET A 115 7.32 6.14 -6.16
CA MET A 115 7.80 6.49 -4.82
C MET A 115 8.58 5.33 -4.15
N SER A 116 8.48 4.12 -4.67
CA SER A 116 9.20 2.94 -4.15
C SER A 116 10.58 2.73 -4.77
N GLU A 117 10.85 3.32 -5.94
CA GLU A 117 12.18 3.29 -6.56
C GLU A 117 13.14 4.33 -5.98
N ALA A 118 12.60 5.40 -5.36
CA ALA A 118 13.40 6.37 -4.63
C ALA A 118 14.22 5.66 -3.54
N THR A 119 15.55 5.64 -3.74
CA THR A 119 16.49 5.07 -2.79
C THR A 119 16.86 6.16 -1.79
N TYR A 120 16.38 6.01 -0.57
CA TYR A 120 16.78 6.88 0.54
C TYR A 120 18.06 6.30 1.13
N GLN A 121 19.21 6.91 0.81
CA GLN A 121 20.47 6.66 1.51
C GLN A 121 20.52 7.59 2.74
N GLU A 122 20.82 7.02 3.91
CA GLU A 122 21.28 7.80 5.07
C GLU A 122 22.61 8.49 4.78
#